data_AF-A0A7T7UVZ6-F1
#
_entry.id   AF-A0A7T7UVZ6-F1
#
_cell.length_a   1.000
_cell.length_b   1.000
_cell.length_c   1.000
_cell.angle_alpha   90.00
_cell.angle_beta   90.00
_cell.angle_gamma   90.00
#
_symmetry.space_group_name_H-M   'P 1'
#
loop_
_entity.id
_entity.type
_entity.pdbx_description
1 polymer ?
#
loop_
_entity_poly.entity_id
_entity_poly.type
_entity_poly.pdbx_seq_one_letter_code
_entity_poly.pdbx_strand_id
1 'polypeptide(L)'
;MENKNSAVNTLIKKLRNENNINYTIVDFWDADITAIGLKFENVLFYISTFNYNNINQYNLILEDCDTGEIIETEKIVSYENLIKKMKDYNDKSDAY
;
A
#
# COMPACT_ATOMS: atom_id res chain seq x y z
N MET A 1 -10.20 -10.08 0.38
CA MET A 1 -11.36 -9.18 0.44
C MET A 1 -12.26 -9.55 -0.74
N GLU A 2 -13.56 -9.71 -0.50
CA GLU A 2 -14.49 -10.26 -1.51
C GLU A 2 -14.73 -9.31 -2.69
N ASN A 3 -14.65 -8.00 -2.47
CA ASN A 3 -14.86 -6.96 -3.47
C ASN A 3 -13.61 -6.66 -4.34
N LYS A 4 -12.40 -6.96 -3.86
CA LYS A 4 -11.16 -6.64 -4.58
C LYS A 4 -10.80 -7.68 -5.63
N ASN A 5 -10.11 -7.25 -6.68
CA ASN A 5 -9.64 -8.12 -7.75
C ASN A 5 -8.58 -9.13 -7.26
N SER A 6 -8.23 -10.08 -8.12
CA SER A 6 -7.25 -11.13 -7.79
C SER A 6 -5.84 -10.57 -7.54
N ALA A 7 -5.45 -9.47 -8.19
CA ALA A 7 -4.13 -8.86 -8.05
C ALA A 7 -3.95 -8.22 -6.66
N VAL A 8 -4.92 -7.43 -6.19
CA VAL A 8 -4.95 -6.86 -4.84
C VAL A 8 -4.97 -7.98 -3.79
N ASN A 9 -5.82 -9.00 -3.98
CA ASN A 9 -5.87 -10.14 -3.08
C ASN A 9 -4.53 -10.92 -3.03
N THR A 10 -3.82 -11.00 -4.15
CA THR A 10 -2.49 -11.59 -4.22
C THR A 10 -1.44 -10.74 -3.50
N LEU A 11 -1.49 -9.41 -3.69
CA LEU A 11 -0.64 -8.47 -2.95
C LEU A 11 -0.84 -8.63 -1.44
N ILE A 12 -2.07 -8.58 -0.94
CA ILE A 12 -2.37 -8.74 0.50
C ILE A 12 -1.82 -10.07 1.03
N LYS A 13 -1.97 -11.18 0.27
CA LYS A 13 -1.39 -12.47 0.66
C LYS A 13 0.13 -12.42 0.77
N LYS A 14 0.81 -11.76 -0.15
CA LYS A 14 2.27 -11.57 -0.10
C LYS A 14 2.67 -10.73 1.12
N LEU A 15 2.00 -9.60 1.34
CA LEU A 15 2.25 -8.70 2.46
C LEU A 15 2.05 -9.37 3.83
N ARG A 16 1.10 -10.31 3.94
CA ARG A 16 0.88 -11.09 5.18
C ARG A 16 2.04 -12.05 5.50
N ASN A 17 2.85 -12.41 4.51
CA ASN A 17 4.03 -13.25 4.71
C ASN A 17 5.28 -12.43 5.06
N GLU A 18 5.21 -11.10 4.95
CA GLU A 18 6.30 -10.21 5.36
C GLU A 18 6.27 -10.06 6.87
N ASN A 19 7.10 -10.83 7.56
CA ASN A 19 7.29 -10.67 9.00
C ASN A 19 7.92 -9.29 9.29
N ASN A 20 7.46 -8.63 10.36
CA ASN A 20 7.98 -7.34 10.86
C ASN A 20 7.51 -6.08 10.10
N ILE A 21 6.29 -6.08 9.57
CA ILE A 21 5.65 -4.86 9.09
C ILE A 21 4.29 -4.72 9.76
N ASN A 22 4.13 -3.72 10.62
CA ASN A 22 2.89 -3.42 11.29
C ASN A 22 2.09 -2.39 10.48
N TYR A 23 0.97 -2.81 9.90
CA TYR A 23 0.08 -1.95 9.13
C TYR A 23 -1.37 -2.34 9.33
N THR A 24 -2.26 -1.38 9.16
CA THR A 24 -3.71 -1.64 9.14
C THR A 24 -4.22 -1.53 7.71
N ILE A 25 -4.98 -2.52 7.25
CA ILE A 25 -5.66 -2.42 5.96
C ILE A 25 -6.83 -1.43 6.12
N VAL A 26 -6.83 -0.38 5.30
CA VAL A 26 -7.88 0.63 5.27
C VAL A 26 -8.43 0.71 3.84
N ASP A 27 -9.67 0.24 3.66
CA ASP A 27 -10.33 0.26 2.37
C ASP A 27 -11.38 1.37 2.35
N PHE A 28 -10.95 2.56 1.94
CA PHE A 28 -11.82 3.74 1.93
C PHE A 28 -12.76 3.79 0.70
N TRP A 29 -12.51 2.97 -0.32
CA TRP A 29 -13.21 3.03 -1.61
C TRP A 29 -13.65 1.64 -2.07
N ASP A 30 -14.85 1.22 -1.62
CA ASP A 30 -15.43 -0.08 -1.95
C ASP A 30 -15.60 -0.31 -3.45
N ALA A 31 -15.82 0.76 -4.21
CA ALA A 31 -15.98 0.71 -5.66
C ALA A 31 -14.66 0.49 -6.43
N ASP A 32 -13.51 0.85 -5.84
CA ASP A 32 -12.22 0.61 -6.48
C ASP A 32 -11.77 -0.82 -6.19
N ILE A 33 -12.06 -1.73 -7.12
CA ILE A 33 -11.68 -3.13 -6.97
C ILE A 33 -10.18 -3.38 -7.20
N THR A 34 -9.41 -2.37 -7.63
CA THR A 34 -8.03 -2.51 -8.13
C THR A 34 -6.97 -1.87 -7.24
N ALA A 35 -7.39 -1.09 -6.24
CA ALA A 35 -6.49 -0.49 -5.26
C ALA A 35 -6.83 -0.90 -3.82
N ILE A 36 -5.87 -0.71 -2.93
CA ILE A 36 -6.02 -0.93 -1.49
C ILE A 36 -5.24 0.13 -0.72
N GLY A 37 -5.80 0.59 0.41
CA GLY A 37 -5.10 1.45 1.35
C GLY A 37 -4.47 0.64 2.47
N LEU A 38 -3.23 0.98 2.84
CA LEU A 38 -2.54 0.47 4.02
C LEU A 38 -2.11 1.66 4.89
N LYS A 39 -2.50 1.65 6.16
CA LYS A 39 -2.18 2.70 7.12
C LYS A 39 -0.99 2.29 7.98
N PHE A 40 -0.01 3.19 8.03
CA PHE A 40 1.19 3.15 8.87
C PHE A 40 1.20 4.39 9.74
N GLU A 41 0.88 4.27 11.03
CA GLU A 41 0.66 5.43 11.90
C GLU A 41 -0.27 6.47 11.26
N ASN A 42 0.26 7.63 10.83
CA ASN A 42 -0.49 8.69 10.17
C ASN A 42 -0.34 8.73 8.65
N VAL A 43 0.32 7.76 8.05
CA VAL A 43 0.60 7.73 6.60
C VAL A 43 -0.25 6.64 5.94
N LEU A 44 -0.98 7.05 4.91
CA LEU A 44 -1.73 6.17 4.03
C LEU A 44 -0.88 5.81 2.82
N PHE A 45 -0.66 4.52 2.62
CA PHE A 45 -0.12 3.95 1.39
C PHE A 45 -1.30 3.53 0.53
N TYR A 46 -1.58 4.28 -0.52
CA TYR A 46 -2.59 3.91 -1.50
C TYR A 46 -1.91 3.18 -2.66
N ILE A 47 -2.23 1.89 -2.80
CA ILE A 47 -1.55 0.98 -3.73
C ILE A 47 -2.53 0.48 -4.77
N SER A 48 -2.34 0.89 -6.02
CA SER A 48 -3.12 0.40 -7.15
C SER A 48 -2.37 -0.68 -7.94
N THR A 49 -3.10 -1.73 -8.27
CA THR A 49 -2.68 -2.83 -9.16
C THR A 49 -3.14 -2.61 -10.61
N PHE A 50 -3.78 -1.48 -10.90
CA PHE A 50 -4.29 -1.15 -12.22
C PHE A 50 -3.15 -0.78 -13.17
N ASN A 51 -2.46 -1.79 -13.70
CA ASN A 51 -1.59 -1.60 -14.86
C ASN A 51 -1.51 -2.89 -15.70
N TYR A 52 -2.18 -2.89 -16.85
CA TYR A 52 -2.32 -4.06 -17.73
C TYR A 52 -1.00 -4.54 -18.37
N ASN A 53 0.03 -3.68 -18.41
CA ASN A 53 1.26 -3.96 -19.14
C ASN A 53 2.46 -4.30 -18.24
N ASN A 54 2.34 -4.12 -16.92
CA ASN A 54 3.48 -4.17 -16.02
C ASN A 54 3.29 -5.24 -14.94
N ILE A 55 3.82 -6.43 -15.20
CA ILE A 55 3.84 -7.53 -14.23
C ILE A 55 4.68 -7.10 -13.00
N ASN A 56 4.13 -7.29 -11.80
CA ASN A 56 4.80 -7.01 -10.50
C ASN A 56 5.16 -5.54 -10.24
N GLN A 57 4.49 -4.59 -10.89
CA GLN A 57 4.59 -3.17 -10.55
C GLN A 57 3.27 -2.66 -9.96
N TYR A 58 3.38 -1.65 -9.09
CA TYR A 58 2.26 -1.03 -8.40
C TYR A 58 2.34 0.48 -8.54
N ASN A 59 1.21 1.15 -8.69
CA ASN A 59 1.15 2.59 -8.51
C ASN A 59 0.99 2.87 -7.03
N LEU A 60 1.90 3.67 -6.47
CA LEU A 60 1.91 4.04 -5.06
C LEU A 60 1.74 5.55 -4.93
N ILE A 61 0.80 5.96 -4.09
CA ILE A 61 0.62 7.33 -3.59
C ILE A 61 0.75 7.28 -2.07
N LEU A 62 1.44 8.25 -1.47
CA LEU A 62 1.50 8.42 -0.03
C LEU A 62 0.76 9.68 0.38
N GLU A 63 -0.11 9.56 1.37
CA GLU A 63 -0.93 10.65 1.88
C GLU A 63 -0.85 10.71 3.41
N ASP A 64 -0.97 11.91 3.96
CA ASP A 64 -1.23 12.09 5.38
C ASP A 64 -2.70 11.77 5.67
N CYS A 65 -2.95 10.87 6.63
CA CYS A 65 -4.28 10.38 6.95
C CYS A 65 -5.23 11.45 7.52
N ASP A 66 -4.68 12.46 8.19
CA ASP A 66 -5.49 13.48 8.89
C ASP A 66 -5.86 14.63 7.96
N THR A 67 -4.94 15.02 7.08
CA THR A 67 -5.09 16.19 6.19
C THR A 67 -5.47 15.83 4.77
N GLY A 68 -5.19 14.59 4.33
CA GLY A 68 -5.31 14.18 2.92
C GLY A 68 -4.25 14.80 2.02
N GLU A 69 -3.21 15.44 2.57
CA GLU A 69 -2.12 15.99 1.78
C GLU A 69 -1.25 14.88 1.19
N ILE A 70 -0.93 15.01 -0.10
CA ILE A 70 -0.05 14.07 -0.79
C ILE A 70 1.39 14.28 -0.33
N ILE A 71 1.92 13.31 0.41
CA ILE A 71 3.32 13.24 0.85
C ILE A 71 4.21 12.82 -0.32
N GLU A 72 3.76 11.83 -1.10
CA GLU A 72 4.47 11.34 -2.28
C GLU A 72 3.47 11.10 -3.41
N THR A 73 3.68 11.79 -4.53
CA THR A 73 2.84 11.67 -5.73
C THR A 73 2.94 10.28 -6.35
N GLU A 74 1.97 9.96 -7.22
CA GLU A 74 1.90 8.68 -7.92
C GLU A 74 3.24 8.31 -8.56
N LYS A 75 3.68 7.08 -8.28
CA LYS A 75 4.84 6.48 -8.91
C LYS A 75 4.67 4.98 -9.09
N ILE A 76 5.37 4.47 -10.08
CA ILE A 76 5.44 3.03 -10.34
C ILE A 76 6.56 2.44 -9.48
N VAL A 77 6.23 1.45 -8.63
CA VAL A 77 7.18 0.73 -7.78
C VAL A 77 7.11 -0.77 -8.01
N SER A 78 8.26 -1.45 -7.90
CA SER A 78 8.30 -2.91 -7.80
C SER A 78 7.83 -3.38 -6.42
N TYR A 79 7.50 -4.67 -6.29
CA TYR A 79 7.19 -5.26 -4.98
C TYR A 79 8.33 -5.05 -3.97
N GLU A 80 9.58 -5.27 -4.37
CA GLU A 80 10.75 -5.11 -3.48
C GLU A 80 10.88 -3.66 -2.97
N ASN A 81 10.69 -2.67 -3.84
CA ASN A 81 10.74 -1.26 -3.45
C ASN A 81 9.55 -0.85 -2.59
N LEU A 82 8.38 -1.45 -2.82
CA LEU A 82 7.20 -1.27 -1.96
C LEU A 82 7.50 -1.78 -0.54
N ILE A 83 8.00 -3.01 -0.41
CA ILE A 83 8.36 -3.60 0.89
C ILE A 83 9.44 -2.79 1.60
N LYS A 84 10.48 -2.37 0.87
CA LYS A 84 11.53 -1.51 1.43
C LYS A 84 10.93 -0.24 2.04
N LYS A 85 10.05 0.44 1.29
CA LYS A 85 9.39 1.65 1.78
C LYS A 85 8.50 1.38 2.98
N MET A 86 7.73 0.30 2.98
CA MET A 86 6.88 -0.06 4.12
C MET A 86 7.72 -0.28 5.39
N LYS A 87 8.89 -0.93 5.27
CA LYS A 87 9.84 -1.12 6.39
C LYS A 87 10.43 0.22 6.86
N ASP A 88 10.84 1.09 5.93
CA ASP A 88 11.38 2.42 6.27
C ASP A 88 10.38 3.26 7.07
N TYR A 89 9.07 3.07 6.89
CA TYR A 89 8.02 3.73 7.68
C TYR A 89 7.69 2.99 8.98
N ASN A 90 7.74 1.65 8.98
CA ASN A 90 7.58 0.86 10.20
C ASN A 90 8.69 1.17 11.22
N ASP A 91 9.95 1.23 10.78
CA ASP A 91 11.10 1.48 11.68
C ASP A 91 11.13 2.92 12.22
N LYS A 92 10.49 3.87 11.54
CA LYS A 92 10.30 5.24 12.04
C LYS A 92 9.25 5.31 13.16
N SER A 93 8.26 4.43 13.11
CA SER A 93 7.22 4.31 14.14
C SER A 93 7.80 3.75 15.44
N ASP A 94 8.71 2.77 15.35
CA ASP A 94 9.34 2.13 16.51
C ASP A 94 10.45 2.98 17.17
N ALA A 95 10.74 4.19 16.67
CA ALA A 95 11.79 5.07 17.18
C ALA A 95 11.33 6.06 18.26
N TYR A 96 10.08 5.98 18.71
CA TYR A 96 9.47 6.81 19.77
C TYR A 96 8.89 5.95 20.90
#